data_AF-A0A661B9D0-F1
#
_entry.id   AF-A0A661B9D0-F1
#
_cell.length_a   1.000
_cell.length_b   1.000
_cell.length_c   1.000
_cell.angle_alpha   90.00
_cell.angle_beta   90.00
_cell.angle_gamma   90.00
#
_symmetry.space_group_name_H-M   'P 1'
#
loop_
_entity.id
_entity.type
_entity.pdbx_description
1 polymer ?
#
loop_
_entity_poly.entity_id
_entity_poly.type
_entity_poly.pdbx_seq_one_letter_code
_entity_poly.pdbx_strand_id
1 'polypeptide(L)'
;MKCYQCGMCSSGCPSIDEMDILPNQINMFLMLGQFDRVLESKSIWACVACFECAERCPQGVDLSKINEALRQIKIRRNMDLFNIWEVVGKEELPTIVLVASFRKFTA
;
A
#
# COMPACT_ATOMS: atom_id res chain seq x y z
N MET A 1 9.15 14.11 -10.37
CA MET A 1 8.18 14.21 -9.26
C MET A 1 8.55 15.42 -8.41
N LYS A 2 7.64 16.38 -8.18
CA LYS A 2 7.93 17.67 -7.51
C LYS A 2 7.50 17.69 -6.03
N CYS A 3 7.56 16.57 -5.33
CA CYS A 3 7.17 16.53 -3.92
C CYS A 3 8.19 17.31 -3.06
N TYR A 4 7.70 18.19 -2.18
CA TYR A 4 8.53 18.95 -1.23
C TYR A 4 8.32 18.53 0.24
N GLN A 5 7.76 17.33 0.47
CA GLN A 5 7.63 16.72 1.80
C GLN A 5 6.76 17.50 2.81
N CYS A 6 5.64 18.07 2.36
CA CYS A 6 4.69 18.80 3.24
C CYS A 6 3.96 17.95 4.30
N GLY A 7 3.91 16.61 4.14
CA GLY A 7 3.26 15.71 5.10
C GLY A 7 1.71 15.66 5.06
N MET A 8 1.02 16.44 4.21
CA MET A 8 -0.46 16.41 4.13
C MET A 8 -1.03 15.02 3.83
N CYS A 9 -0.36 14.25 2.98
CA CYS A 9 -0.75 12.88 2.67
C CYS A 9 -0.71 11.95 3.89
N SER A 10 0.26 12.15 4.79
CA SER A 10 0.37 11.37 6.02
C SER A 10 -0.68 11.84 7.03
N SER A 11 -0.84 13.15 7.23
CA SER A 11 -1.85 13.70 8.13
C SER A 11 -3.29 13.33 7.75
N GLY A 12 -3.59 13.11 6.47
CA GLY A 12 -4.91 12.70 5.99
C GLY A 12 -5.12 11.19 5.88
N CYS A 13 -4.10 10.37 6.17
CA CYS A 13 -4.18 8.93 5.96
C CYS A 13 -5.00 8.27 7.09
N PRO A 14 -6.11 7.56 6.78
CA PRO A 14 -6.90 6.88 7.80
C PRO A 14 -6.24 5.61 8.32
N SER A 15 -5.27 5.04 7.58
CA SER A 15 -4.57 3.80 7.93
C SER A 15 -3.17 4.05 8.49
N ILE A 16 -2.92 5.24 9.07
CA ILE A 16 -1.58 5.67 9.47
C ILE A 16 -0.99 4.79 10.58
N ASP A 17 -1.81 4.34 11.52
CA ASP A 17 -1.37 3.54 12.67
C ASP A 17 -0.88 2.14 12.27
N GLU A 18 -1.36 1.63 11.14
CA GLU A 18 -0.95 0.34 10.59
C GLU A 18 0.35 0.41 9.78
N MET A 19 0.82 1.62 9.46
CA MET A 19 1.99 1.86 8.61
C MET A 19 3.29 1.94 9.43
N ASP A 20 4.33 1.24 8.97
CA ASP A 20 5.71 1.35 9.45
C ASP A 20 6.48 2.52 8.81
N ILE A 21 6.08 2.93 7.60
CA ILE A 21 6.57 4.14 6.93
C ILE A 21 5.37 4.96 6.44
N LEU A 22 5.41 6.25 6.72
CA LEU A 22 4.29 7.14 6.41
C LEU A 22 4.18 7.41 4.89
N PRO A 23 3.00 7.80 4.38
CA PRO A 23 2.81 8.09 2.95
C PRO A 23 3.83 9.09 2.36
N ASN A 24 4.17 10.15 3.09
CA ASN A 24 5.21 11.10 2.63
C ASN A 24 6.60 10.46 2.57
N GLN A 25 6.91 9.56 3.51
CA GLN A 25 8.18 8.82 3.57
C GLN A 25 8.28 7.80 2.43
N ILE A 26 7.19 7.11 2.07
CA ILE A 26 7.13 6.28 0.86
C ILE A 26 7.60 7.09 -0.35
N ASN A 27 7.00 8.27 -0.55
CA ASN A 27 7.37 9.14 -1.66
C ASN A 27 8.82 9.60 -1.60
N MET A 28 9.30 9.94 -0.40
CA MET A 28 10.68 10.35 -0.15
C MET A 28 11.67 9.25 -0.55
N PHE A 29 11.47 8.03 -0.06
CA PHE A 29 12.34 6.89 -0.34
C PHE A 29 12.35 6.54 -1.83
N LEU A 30 11.21 6.60 -2.51
CA LEU A 30 11.16 6.44 -3.97
C LEU A 30 11.95 7.51 -4.72
N MET A 31 11.87 8.78 -4.29
CA MET A 31 12.66 9.86 -4.89
C MET A 31 14.17 9.70 -4.65
N LEU A 32 14.56 9.10 -3.53
CA LEU A 32 15.95 8.77 -3.20
C LEU A 32 16.44 7.48 -3.88
N GLY A 33 15.59 6.80 -4.67
CA GLY A 33 15.94 5.53 -5.31
C GLY A 33 15.98 4.32 -4.36
N GLN A 34 15.47 4.46 -3.14
CA GLN A 34 15.43 3.38 -2.13
C GLN A 34 14.20 2.48 -2.34
N PHE A 35 14.08 1.87 -3.52
CA PHE A 35 12.92 1.06 -3.89
C PHE A 35 12.74 -0.17 -3.01
N ASP A 36 13.83 -0.89 -2.71
CA ASP A 36 13.77 -2.13 -1.93
C ASP A 36 13.24 -1.87 -0.51
N ARG A 37 13.69 -0.78 0.11
CA ARG A 37 13.19 -0.33 1.43
C ARG A 37 11.67 -0.12 1.43
N VAL A 38 11.13 0.44 0.35
CA VAL A 38 9.68 0.63 0.22
C VAL A 38 8.98 -0.70 -0.04
N LEU A 39 9.54 -1.56 -0.90
CA LEU A 39 8.97 -2.87 -1.22
C LEU A 39 8.99 -3.85 -0.03
N GLU A 40 9.93 -3.72 0.89
CA GLU A 40 10.00 -4.53 2.12
C GLU A 40 9.01 -4.07 3.20
N SER A 41 8.51 -2.83 3.11
CA SER A 41 7.62 -2.24 4.10
C SER A 41 6.22 -2.89 4.13
N LYS A 42 5.64 -2.98 5.33
CA LYS A 42 4.23 -3.40 5.51
C LYS A 42 3.23 -2.34 5.03
N SER A 43 3.66 -1.08 4.93
CA SER A 43 2.82 0.08 4.59
C SER A 43 2.16 -0.02 3.21
N ILE A 44 2.76 -0.75 2.26
CA ILE A 44 2.17 -1.01 0.94
C ILE A 44 0.79 -1.67 1.09
N TRP A 45 0.66 -2.61 2.03
CA TRP A 45 -0.57 -3.37 2.25
C TRP A 45 -1.58 -2.63 3.13
N ALA A 46 -1.14 -1.65 3.91
CA ALA A 46 -2.01 -0.84 4.76
C ALA A 46 -2.90 0.11 3.95
N CYS A 47 -2.46 0.54 2.77
CA CYS A 47 -3.23 1.47 1.93
C CYS A 47 -4.64 0.93 1.61
N VAL A 48 -5.66 1.75 1.84
CA VAL A 48 -7.08 1.42 1.61
C VAL A 48 -7.64 2.07 0.34
N ALA A 49 -6.79 2.67 -0.50
CA ALA A 49 -7.20 3.37 -1.72
C ALA A 49 -8.36 4.36 -1.50
N CYS A 50 -8.29 5.18 -0.44
CA CYS A 50 -9.30 6.21 -0.17
C CYS A 50 -9.11 7.50 -0.98
N PHE A 51 -7.98 7.65 -1.69
CA PHE A 51 -7.63 8.78 -2.55
C PHE A 51 -7.44 10.15 -1.88
N GLU A 52 -7.61 10.27 -0.55
CA GLU A 52 -7.44 11.53 0.18
C GLU A 52 -6.07 12.20 -0.07
N CYS A 53 -5.02 11.39 -0.12
CA CYS A 53 -3.66 11.87 -0.35
C CYS A 53 -3.45 12.46 -1.75
N ALA A 54 -4.20 12.00 -2.75
CA ALA A 54 -4.13 12.50 -4.12
C ALA A 54 -4.89 13.83 -4.24
N GLU A 55 -6.10 13.89 -3.67
CA GLU A 55 -6.96 15.09 -3.70
C GLU A 55 -6.33 16.28 -2.96
N ARG A 56 -5.71 16.04 -1.81
CA ARG A 56 -5.10 17.12 -1.00
C ARG A 56 -3.70 17.52 -1.46
N CYS A 57 -3.09 16.83 -2.43
CA CYS A 57 -1.70 17.09 -2.76
C CYS A 57 -1.54 18.40 -3.55
N PRO A 58 -0.83 19.42 -3.03
CA PRO A 58 -0.63 20.69 -3.72
C PRO A 58 0.34 20.57 -4.92
N GLN A 59 0.99 19.42 -5.08
CA GLN A 59 1.88 19.10 -6.19
C GLN A 59 1.29 18.05 -7.14
N GLY A 60 0.04 17.63 -6.92
CA GLY A 60 -0.64 16.63 -7.74
C GLY A 60 0.01 15.24 -7.68
N VAL A 61 0.67 14.88 -6.58
CA VAL A 61 1.24 13.54 -6.39
C VAL A 61 0.15 12.58 -5.95
N ASP A 62 -0.13 11.59 -6.80
CA ASP A 62 -1.11 10.54 -6.52
C ASP A 62 -0.47 9.35 -5.78
N LEU A 63 -0.40 9.46 -4.45
CA LEU A 63 0.17 8.39 -3.62
C LEU A 63 -0.69 7.12 -3.59
N SER A 64 -1.98 7.21 -3.90
CA SER A 64 -2.84 6.03 -3.98
C SER A 64 -2.44 5.16 -5.17
N LYS A 65 -2.23 5.75 -6.34
CA LYS A 65 -1.73 5.03 -7.52
C LYS A 65 -0.30 4.52 -7.33
N ILE A 66 0.56 5.29 -6.66
CA ILE A 66 1.93 4.85 -6.34
C ILE A 66 1.89 3.59 -5.45
N ASN A 67 1.11 3.61 -4.37
CA ASN A 67 0.99 2.44 -3.49
C ASN A 67 0.39 1.22 -4.20
N GLU A 68 -0.63 1.42 -5.03
CA GLU A 68 -1.19 0.33 -5.83
C GLU A 68 -0.15 -0.24 -6.81
N ALA A 69 0.65 0.61 -7.47
CA ALA A 69 1.72 0.15 -8.35
C ALA A 69 2.78 -0.66 -7.58
N LEU A 70 3.18 -0.23 -6.38
CA LEU A 70 4.11 -0.97 -5.52
C LEU A 70 3.54 -2.33 -5.11
N ARG A 71 2.26 -2.38 -4.74
CA ARG A 71 1.55 -3.63 -4.43
C ARG A 71 1.55 -4.58 -5.62
N GLN A 72 1.22 -4.07 -6.82
CA GLN A 72 1.24 -4.86 -8.05
C GLN A 72 2.63 -5.39 -8.38
N ILE A 73 3.69 -4.62 -8.12
CA ILE A 73 5.07 -5.09 -8.29
C ILE A 73 5.37 -6.29 -7.37
N LYS A 74 4.92 -6.26 -6.11
CA LYS A 74 5.10 -7.39 -5.18
C LYS A 74 4.31 -8.63 -5.62
N ILE A 75 3.01 -8.47 -5.90
CA ILE A 75 2.12 -9.56 -6.30
C ILE A 75 2.63 -10.24 -7.59
N ARG A 76 3.07 -9.46 -8.58
CA ARG A 76 3.63 -10.01 -9.83
C ARG A 76 4.96 -10.76 -9.65
N ARG A 77 5.63 -10.56 -8.52
CA ARG A 77 6.83 -11.32 -8.12
C ARG A 77 6.48 -12.51 -7.22
N ASN A 78 5.19 -12.86 -7.10
CA ASN A 78 4.67 -13.87 -6.16
C ASN A 78 5.08 -13.58 -4.70
N MET A 79 5.21 -12.30 -4.35
CA MET A 79 5.51 -11.85 -2.99
C MET A 79 4.22 -11.41 -2.30
N ASP A 80 3.40 -12.40 -1.98
CA ASP A 80 2.13 -12.21 -1.29
C ASP A 80 2.35 -11.77 0.17
N LEU A 81 1.35 -11.08 0.74
CA LEU A 81 1.38 -10.77 2.17
C LEU A 81 1.14 -12.04 3.00
N PHE A 82 0.24 -12.90 2.54
CA PHE A 82 -0.03 -14.20 3.13
C PHE A 82 -0.52 -15.17 2.04
N ASN A 83 -0.31 -16.47 2.26
CA ASN A 83 -0.75 -17.49 1.34
C ASN A 83 -2.19 -17.94 1.69
N ILE A 84 -3.15 -17.59 0.84
CA ILE A 84 -4.57 -17.91 1.05
C ILE A 84 -4.87 -19.41 1.04
N TRP A 85 -4.07 -20.21 0.32
CA TRP A 85 -4.22 -21.66 0.21
C TRP A 85 -3.91 -22.39 1.52
N GLU A 86 -3.22 -21.72 2.45
CA GLU A 86 -2.98 -22.28 3.78
C GLU A 86 -4.24 -22.29 4.65
N VAL A 87 -5.23 -21.44 4.33
CA VAL A 87 -6.45 -21.22 5.11
C VAL A 87 -7.68 -21.81 4.41
N VAL A 88 -7.77 -21.65 3.08
CA VAL A 88 -8.91 -22.14 2.29
C VAL A 88 -9.06 -23.66 2.46
N GLY A 89 -10.24 -24.09 2.90
CA GLY A 89 -10.58 -25.49 3.13
C GLY A 89 -10.18 -26.02 4.51
N LYS A 90 -9.46 -25.25 5.33
CA LYS A 90 -9.21 -25.58 6.74
C LYS A 90 -10.15 -24.85 7.70
N GLU A 91 -10.64 -23.68 7.30
CA GLU A 91 -11.58 -22.88 8.08
C GLU A 91 -12.76 -22.44 7.20
N GLU A 92 -13.97 -22.41 7.78
CA GLU A 92 -15.12 -21.79 7.14
C GLU A 92 -15.03 -20.27 7.28
N LEU A 93 -14.70 -19.61 6.17
CA LEU A 93 -14.62 -18.15 6.08
C LEU A 93 -15.80 -17.57 5.31
N PRO A 94 -16.31 -16.39 5.70
CA PRO A 94 -17.27 -15.67 4.89
C PRO A 94 -16.71 -15.36 3.49
N THR A 95 -17.54 -15.52 2.46
CA THR A 95 -17.14 -15.27 1.06
C THR A 95 -16.51 -13.89 0.85
N ILE A 96 -16.98 -12.88 1.59
CA ILE A 96 -16.43 -11.52 1.52
C ILE A 96 -14.96 -11.45 1.96
N VAL A 97 -14.55 -12.24 2.96
CA VAL A 97 -13.16 -12.31 3.44
C VAL A 97 -12.27 -12.94 2.37
N LEU A 98 -12.75 -14.01 1.72
CA LEU A 98 -12.03 -14.67 0.63
C LEU A 98 -11.83 -13.70 -0.54
N VAL A 99 -12.90 -13.07 -1.02
CA VAL A 99 -12.83 -12.13 -2.16
C VAL A 99 -11.94 -10.93 -1.84
N ALA A 100 -12.03 -10.36 -0.64
CA ALA A 100 -11.17 -9.27 -0.22
C ALA A 100 -9.68 -9.70 -0.20
N SER A 101 -9.41 -10.90 0.30
CA SER A 101 -8.06 -11.46 0.36
C SER A 101 -7.45 -11.68 -1.01
N PHE A 102 -8.16 -12.36 -1.91
CA PHE A 102 -7.73 -12.57 -3.30
C PHE A 102 -7.51 -11.27 -4.07
N ARG A 103 -8.27 -10.21 -3.76
CA ARG A 103 -8.09 -8.92 -4.43
C ARG A 103 -6.87 -8.15 -3.92
N LYS A 104 -6.62 -8.22 -2.61
CA LYS A 104 -5.68 -7.32 -1.95
C LYS A 104 -4.34 -7.95 -1.62
N PHE A 105 -4.30 -9.20 -1.15
CA PHE A 105 -3.16 -9.73 -0.39
C PHE A 105 -2.40 -10.87 -1.08
N THR A 106 -2.96 -11.47 -2.13
CA THR A 106 -2.39 -12.64 -2.81
C THR A 106 -2.70 -12.61 -4.31
N ALA A 107 -1.86 -13.25 -5.12
CA ALA A 107 -1.99 -13.39 -6.58
C ALA A 107 -2.90 -14.56 -6.99
#